data_AF-A0A1H8YHT7-F1
#
_entry.id   AF-A0A1H8YHT7-F1
#
_cell.length_a   1.000
_cell.length_b   1.000
_cell.length_c   1.000
_cell.angle_alpha   90.00
_cell.angle_beta   90.00
_cell.angle_gamma   90.00
#
_symmetry.space_group_name_H-M   'P 1'
#
loop_
_entity.id
_entity.type
_entity.pdbx_description
1 polymer ?
#
loop_
_entity_poly.entity_id
_entity_poly.type
_entity_poly.pdbx_seq_one_letter_code
_entity_poly.pdbx_strand_id
1 'polypeptide(L)'
;MSDGGYRHDSESMLAAKASLERAAEKTAEGAGKPTLLTAKDFGRVHGDAFTGYSNGINALGDAMKSYAGQLLQLGGGVGAAAARYSAGDQEQGSVARDAGRS
;
A
#
# COMPACT_ATOMS: atom_id res chain seq x y z
N MET A 1 6.13 31.16 -14.64
CA MET A 1 7.17 30.25 -14.14
C MET A 1 6.56 29.43 -13.02
N SER A 2 6.07 28.23 -13.35
CA SER A 2 5.36 27.33 -12.42
C SER A 2 5.87 25.87 -12.50
N ASP A 3 6.96 25.65 -13.23
CA ASP A 3 7.51 24.33 -13.58
C ASP A 3 8.14 23.56 -12.40
N GLY A 4 8.29 24.21 -11.23
CA GLY A 4 8.90 23.59 -10.04
C GLY A 4 7.91 22.88 -9.12
N GLY A 5 6.62 23.27 -9.12
CA GLY A 5 5.62 22.74 -8.19
C GLY A 5 5.22 21.29 -8.50
N TYR A 6 4.92 21.01 -9.77
CA TYR A 6 4.47 19.69 -10.22
C TYR A 6 5.55 18.61 -10.10
N ARG A 7 6.82 18.95 -10.31
CA ARG A 7 7.95 18.03 -10.13
C ARG A 7 8.20 17.67 -8.67
N HIS A 8 8.07 18.65 -7.76
CA HIS A 8 8.12 18.39 -6.31
C HIS A 8 6.95 17.49 -5.88
N ASP A 9 5.76 17.73 -6.43
CA ASP A 9 4.57 16.94 -6.12
C ASP A 9 4.69 15.50 -6.65
N SER A 10 5.21 15.28 -7.85
CA SER A 10 5.39 13.93 -8.40
C SER A 10 6.44 13.10 -7.64
N GLU A 11 7.55 13.71 -7.20
CA GLU A 11 8.54 13.06 -6.32
C GLU A 11 7.93 12.68 -4.97
N SER A 12 7.13 13.58 -4.37
CA SER A 12 6.43 13.31 -3.11
C SER A 12 5.41 12.15 -3.25
N MET A 13 4.71 12.07 -4.39
CA MET A 13 3.78 10.98 -4.69
C MET A 13 4.50 9.64 -4.86
N LEU A 14 5.67 9.62 -5.52
CA LEU A 14 6.49 8.41 -5.63
C LEU A 14 7.00 7.94 -4.26
N ALA A 15 7.39 8.87 -3.38
CA ALA A 15 7.76 8.54 -2.00
C ALA A 15 6.57 7.99 -1.18
N ALA A 16 5.37 8.54 -1.39
CA ALA A 16 4.14 8.04 -0.78
C ALA A 16 3.79 6.63 -1.28
N LYS A 17 3.88 6.37 -2.59
CA LYS A 17 3.74 5.03 -3.18
C LYS A 17 4.70 4.03 -2.51
N ALA A 18 5.98 4.35 -2.44
CA ALA A 18 6.98 3.45 -1.83
C ALA A 18 6.68 3.17 -0.35
N SER A 19 6.13 4.15 0.37
CA SER A 19 5.71 3.97 1.77
C SER A 19 4.49 3.06 1.89
N LEU A 20 3.53 3.16 0.96
CA LEU A 20 2.36 2.27 0.90
C LEU A 20 2.75 0.83 0.56
N GLU A 21 3.69 0.63 -0.38
CA GLU A 21 4.22 -0.69 -0.74
C GLU A 21 4.90 -1.35 0.47
N ARG A 22 5.79 -0.63 1.17
CA ARG A 22 6.41 -1.13 2.42
C ARG A 22 5.38 -1.45 3.51
N ALA A 23 4.35 -0.63 3.65
CA ALA A 23 3.28 -0.88 4.61
C ALA A 23 2.47 -2.14 4.25
N ALA A 24 2.21 -2.35 2.95
CA ALA A 24 1.55 -3.55 2.45
C ALA A 24 2.39 -4.81 2.73
N GLU A 25 3.69 -4.78 2.41
CA GLU A 25 4.63 -5.89 2.69
C GLU A 25 4.63 -6.24 4.19
N LYS A 26 4.83 -5.25 5.05
CA LYS A 26 4.84 -5.46 6.51
C LYS A 26 3.50 -6.03 7.02
N THR A 27 2.38 -5.58 6.44
CA THR A 27 1.05 -6.08 6.81
C THR A 27 0.88 -7.54 6.38
N ALA A 28 1.29 -7.89 5.15
CA ALA A 28 1.22 -9.25 4.65
C ALA A 28 2.13 -10.22 5.44
N GLU A 29 3.33 -9.78 5.82
CA GLU A 29 4.26 -10.56 6.67
C GLU A 29 3.69 -10.82 8.07
N GLY A 30 2.94 -9.85 8.63
CA GLY A 30 2.26 -9.99 9.91
C GLY A 30 1.09 -10.98 9.89
N ALA A 31 0.43 -11.13 8.74
CA ALA A 31 -0.74 -11.99 8.58
C ALA A 31 -0.44 -13.49 8.76
N GLY A 32 0.83 -13.90 8.62
CA GLY A 32 1.26 -15.30 8.69
C GLY A 32 1.80 -15.77 10.05
N LYS A 33 1.75 -14.93 11.10
CA LYS A 33 2.37 -15.24 12.40
C LYS A 33 1.39 -15.39 13.57
N PRO A 34 0.24 -16.08 13.43
CA PRO A 34 -0.56 -16.34 14.61
C PRO A 34 0.14 -17.32 15.56
N THR A 35 -0.07 -17.12 16.85
CA THR A 35 0.30 -18.11 17.86
C THR A 35 -0.51 -19.39 17.59
N LEU A 36 0.18 -20.44 17.14
CA LEU A 36 -0.42 -21.75 16.90
C LEU A 36 -0.73 -22.40 18.25
N LEU A 37 -1.95 -22.18 18.73
CA LEU A 37 -2.51 -22.94 19.85
C LEU A 37 -3.14 -24.22 19.32
N THR A 38 -3.23 -25.21 20.18
CA THR A 38 -3.93 -26.47 19.95
C THR A 38 -5.16 -26.55 20.85
N ALA A 39 -6.11 -27.42 20.52
CA ALA A 39 -7.29 -27.64 21.37
C ALA A 39 -6.90 -28.06 22.81
N LYS A 40 -5.75 -28.73 22.99
CA LYS A 40 -5.22 -29.13 24.30
C LYS A 40 -4.86 -27.92 25.17
N ASP A 41 -4.43 -26.82 24.57
CA ASP A 41 -4.03 -25.59 25.27
C ASP A 41 -5.23 -24.86 25.90
N PHE A 42 -6.44 -25.13 25.42
CA PHE A 42 -7.70 -24.61 25.98
C PHE A 42 -8.26 -25.52 27.09
N GLY A 43 -7.69 -26.70 27.31
CA GLY A 43 -8.15 -27.66 28.30
C GLY A 43 -9.42 -28.42 27.90
N ARG A 44 -9.75 -29.49 28.65
CA ARG A 44 -10.76 -30.49 28.26
C ARG A 44 -12.18 -29.95 28.13
N VAL A 45 -12.51 -28.86 28.83
CA VAL A 45 -13.87 -28.32 28.94
C VAL A 45 -14.10 -27.12 27.99
N HIS A 46 -13.04 -26.54 27.42
CA HIS A 46 -13.13 -25.38 26.54
C HIS A 46 -12.67 -25.68 25.10
N GLY A 47 -12.80 -26.94 24.66
CA GLY A 47 -12.47 -27.32 23.28
C GLY A 47 -13.20 -26.48 22.22
N ASP A 48 -14.43 -26.04 22.51
CA ASP A 48 -15.19 -25.16 21.61
C ASP A 48 -14.59 -23.74 21.50
N ALA A 49 -13.89 -23.27 22.54
CA ALA A 49 -13.18 -21.99 22.51
C ALA A 49 -11.96 -22.03 21.57
N PHE A 50 -11.36 -23.20 21.36
CA PHE A 50 -10.29 -23.38 20.37
C PHE A 50 -10.80 -23.13 18.95
N THR A 51 -12.00 -23.63 18.60
CA THR A 51 -12.60 -23.38 17.28
C THR A 51 -12.86 -21.89 17.08
N GLY A 52 -13.42 -21.20 18.08
CA GLY A 52 -13.62 -19.75 18.04
C GLY A 52 -12.32 -18.97 17.87
N TYR A 53 -11.29 -19.32 18.64
CA TYR A 53 -9.95 -18.74 18.54
C TYR A 53 -9.34 -18.96 17.14
N SER A 54 -9.34 -20.21 16.66
CA SER A 54 -8.76 -20.57 15.36
C SER A 54 -9.45 -19.83 14.22
N ASN A 55 -10.79 -19.79 14.24
CA ASN A 55 -11.57 -19.04 13.26
C ASN A 55 -11.25 -17.54 13.30
N GLY A 56 -11.20 -16.94 14.48
CA GLY A 56 -10.91 -15.51 14.64
C GLY A 56 -9.51 -15.13 14.15
N ILE A 57 -8.52 -15.96 14.48
CA ILE A 57 -7.15 -15.74 14.02
C ILE A 57 -7.01 -15.86 12.50
N ASN A 58 -7.65 -16.87 11.89
CA ASN A 58 -7.63 -17.02 10.44
C ASN A 58 -8.31 -15.83 9.76
N ALA A 59 -9.46 -15.38 10.28
CA ALA A 59 -10.16 -14.20 9.78
C ALA A 59 -9.30 -12.92 9.89
N LEU A 60 -8.56 -12.73 10.98
CA LEU A 60 -7.62 -11.62 11.12
C LEU A 60 -6.48 -11.69 10.09
N GLY A 61 -5.91 -12.88 9.88
CA GLY A 61 -4.87 -13.08 8.86
C GLY A 61 -5.37 -12.76 7.45
N ASP A 62 -6.57 -13.19 7.10
CA ASP A 62 -7.17 -12.91 5.79
C ASP A 62 -7.52 -11.42 5.63
N ALA A 63 -8.02 -10.77 6.68
CA ALA A 63 -8.25 -9.33 6.69
C ALA A 63 -6.94 -8.54 6.49
N MET A 64 -5.84 -8.94 7.13
CA MET A 64 -4.53 -8.31 6.96
C MET A 64 -4.02 -8.46 5.52
N LYS A 65 -4.15 -9.63 4.90
CA LYS A 65 -3.79 -9.84 3.49
C LYS A 65 -4.64 -8.98 2.55
N SER A 66 -5.95 -8.91 2.80
CA SER A 66 -6.86 -8.07 2.02
C SER A 66 -6.48 -6.60 2.10
N TYR A 67 -6.19 -6.12 3.32
CA TYR A 67 -5.75 -4.75 3.55
C TYR A 67 -4.40 -4.44 2.88
N ALA A 68 -3.44 -5.37 2.93
CA ALA A 68 -2.19 -5.23 2.18
C ALA A 68 -2.45 -5.07 0.67
N GLY A 69 -3.38 -5.84 0.11
CA GLY A 69 -3.82 -5.69 -1.28
C GLY A 69 -4.41 -4.31 -1.59
N GLN A 70 -5.22 -3.76 -0.69
CA GLN A 70 -5.78 -2.40 -0.83
C GLN A 70 -4.70 -1.31 -0.80
N LEU A 71 -3.69 -1.46 0.06
CA LEU A 71 -2.54 -0.55 0.12
C LEU A 71 -1.74 -0.56 -1.19
N LEU A 72 -1.53 -1.73 -1.80
CA LEU A 72 -0.88 -1.85 -3.11
C LEU A 72 -1.70 -1.19 -4.22
N GLN A 73 -3.02 -1.38 -4.23
CA GLN A 73 -3.91 -0.73 -5.20
C GLN A 73 -3.85 0.79 -5.07
N LEU A 74 -3.87 1.31 -3.84
CA LEU A 74 -3.74 2.74 -3.59
C LEU A 74 -2.37 3.26 -4.06
N GLY A 75 -1.28 2.56 -3.73
CA GLY A 75 0.07 2.90 -4.18
C GLY A 75 0.20 2.91 -5.70
N GLY A 76 -0.42 1.95 -6.39
CA GLY A 76 -0.52 1.92 -7.85
C GLY A 76 -1.23 3.14 -8.42
N GLY A 77 -2.34 3.55 -7.82
CA GLY A 77 -3.07 4.76 -8.19
C GLY A 77 -2.26 6.04 -8.01
N VAL A 78 -1.55 6.17 -6.89
CA VAL A 78 -0.65 7.32 -6.61
C VAL A 78 0.50 7.35 -7.62
N GLY A 79 1.11 6.21 -7.93
CA GLY A 79 2.18 6.13 -8.95
C GLY A 79 1.70 6.51 -10.35
N ALA A 80 0.49 6.09 -10.73
CA ALA A 80 -0.10 6.48 -12.00
C ALA A 80 -0.38 7.99 -12.07
N ALA A 81 -0.83 8.61 -10.97
CA ALA A 81 -1.00 10.05 -10.89
C ALA A 81 0.34 10.79 -11.01
N ALA A 82 1.38 10.34 -10.30
CA ALA A 82 2.73 10.91 -10.39
C ALA A 82 3.27 10.90 -11.84
N ALA A 83 3.07 9.80 -12.56
CA ALA A 83 3.49 9.69 -13.96
C ALA A 83 2.77 10.70 -14.87
N ARG A 84 1.47 10.95 -14.64
CA ARG A 84 0.70 11.95 -15.39
C ARG A 84 1.19 13.37 -15.13
N TYR A 85 1.49 13.70 -13.87
CA TYR A 85 2.05 15.02 -13.53
C TYR A 85 3.42 15.23 -14.19
N SER A 86 4.32 14.26 -14.12
CA SER A 86 5.63 14.34 -14.77
C SER A 86 5.56 14.43 -16.30
N ALA A 87 4.60 13.75 -16.94
CA ALA A 87 4.38 13.87 -18.38
C ALA A 87 3.86 15.27 -18.78
N GLY A 88 2.94 15.83 -17.99
CA GLY A 88 2.45 17.20 -18.18
C GLY A 88 3.58 18.24 -18.06
N ASP A 89 4.53 18.05 -17.14
CA ASP A 89 5.71 18.91 -17.02
C ASP A 89 6.61 18.87 -18.25
N GLN A 90 6.81 17.68 -18.83
CA GLN A 90 7.62 17.54 -20.04
C GLN A 90 6.97 18.24 -21.25
N GLU A 91 5.65 18.13 -21.38
CA GLU A 91 4.90 18.75 -22.47
C GLU A 91 4.81 20.27 -22.33
N GLN A 92 4.58 20.80 -21.13
CA GLN A 92 4.60 22.25 -20.90
C GLN A 92 6.01 22.83 -21.06
N GLY A 93 7.03 22.11 -20.57
CA GLY A 93 8.42 22.52 -20.71
C GLY A 93 8.90 22.54 -22.16
N SER A 94 8.44 21.62 -23.02
CA SER A 94 8.76 21.66 -24.46
C SER A 94 8.08 22.84 -25.16
N VAL A 95 6.79 23.06 -24.90
CA VAL A 95 6.03 24.20 -25.46
C VAL A 95 6.63 25.54 -25.03
N ALA A 96 7.03 25.68 -23.77
CA ALA A 96 7.67 26.90 -23.27
C ALA A 96 9.06 27.15 -23.90
N ARG A 97 9.84 26.09 -24.13
CA ARG A 97 11.13 26.18 -24.83
C ARG A 97 10.97 26.58 -26.29
N ASP A 98 9.95 26.07 -26.96
CA ASP A 98 9.66 26.39 -28.35
C ASP A 98 9.13 27.83 -28.49
N ALA A 99 8.26 28.27 -27.57
CA ALA A 99 7.76 29.65 -27.53
C ALA A 99 8.84 30.69 -27.17
N GLY A 100 9.84 30.32 -26.37
CA GLY A 100 10.98 31.19 -26.05
C GLY A 100 12.04 31.28 -27.17
N ARG A 101 11.91 30.46 -28.22
CA ARG A 101 12.83 30.40 -29.36
C ARG A 101 12.34 31.17 -30.59
N SER A 102 11.07 31.59 -30.59
CA SER A 102 10.45 32.49 -31.57
C SER A 102 10.50 33.93 -31.12
#